data_AF-A0A2M9Z811-F1
#
_entry.id   AF-A0A2M9Z811-F1
#
_cell.length_a   1.000
_cell.length_b   1.000
_cell.length_c   1.000
_cell.angle_alpha   90.00
_cell.angle_beta   90.00
_cell.angle_gamma   90.00
#
_symmetry.space_group_name_H-M   'P 1'
#
loop_
_entity.id
_entity.type
_entity.pdbx_description
1 polymer ?
#
loop_
_entity_poly.entity_id
_entity_poly.type
_entity_poly.pdbx_seq_one_letter_code
_entity_poly.pdbx_strand_id
1 'polypeptide(L)'
;MKSFQKSLGLIVLAVALFSFQNCFILDFIASVSQSVSKSSDSAESLSKSITSVVSSVSSSSADEAADKKAYKREVETLTAFYLQNGPASSEFESDLAELASKNGIVNWRSSESTYVSIGRGLKKAGMPIQEFKNFSEPFAANRPFVAKALEKGYNSL
;
A
#
# COMPACT_ATOMS: atom_id res chain seq x y z
N MET A 1 -12.95 -1.83 -45.45
CA MET A 1 -11.82 -1.65 -44.49
C MET A 1 -11.94 -0.38 -43.62
N LYS A 2 -13.15 0.12 -43.29
CA LYS A 2 -13.35 1.30 -42.41
C LYS A 2 -13.87 0.98 -41.00
N SER A 3 -14.37 -0.24 -40.76
CA SER A 3 -14.85 -0.66 -39.43
C SER A 3 -13.73 -1.17 -38.51
N PHE A 4 -12.70 -1.82 -39.08
CA PHE A 4 -11.57 -2.35 -38.32
C PHE A 4 -10.72 -1.26 -37.63
N GLN A 5 -10.55 -0.09 -38.26
CA GLN A 5 -9.83 1.02 -37.60
C GLN A 5 -10.64 1.67 -36.47
N LYS A 6 -11.97 1.65 -36.55
CA LYS A 6 -12.85 2.15 -35.48
C LYS A 6 -12.86 1.21 -34.27
N SER A 7 -12.83 -0.11 -34.48
CA SER A 7 -12.77 -1.07 -33.37
C SER A 7 -11.40 -1.06 -32.68
N LEU A 8 -10.31 -0.86 -33.43
CA LEU A 8 -8.96 -0.76 -32.86
C LEU A 8 -8.83 0.47 -31.94
N GLY A 9 -9.38 1.62 -32.35
CA GLY A 9 -9.38 2.85 -31.54
C GLY A 9 -10.19 2.73 -30.25
N LEU A 10 -11.35 2.07 -30.29
CA LEU A 10 -12.19 1.80 -29.11
C LEU A 10 -11.53 0.83 -28.12
N ILE A 11 -10.82 -0.18 -28.63
CA ILE A 11 -10.09 -1.15 -27.79
C ILE A 11 -8.89 -0.49 -27.11
N VAL A 12 -8.11 0.34 -27.81
CA VAL A 12 -6.98 1.07 -27.22
C VAL A 12 -7.46 2.07 -26.16
N LEU A 13 -8.58 2.76 -26.40
CA LEU A 13 -9.20 3.66 -25.41
C LEU A 13 -9.69 2.89 -24.18
N ALA A 14 -10.31 1.72 -24.36
CA ALA A 14 -10.77 0.88 -23.26
C ALA A 14 -9.60 0.29 -22.44
N VAL A 15 -8.51 -0.14 -23.08
CA VAL A 15 -7.30 -0.65 -22.41
C VAL A 15 -6.57 0.47 -21.65
N ALA A 16 -6.54 1.69 -22.21
CA ALA A 16 -6.03 2.86 -21.50
C ALA A 16 -6.88 3.17 -20.25
N LEU A 17 -8.22 3.15 -20.37
CA LEU A 17 -9.14 3.39 -19.25
C LEU A 17 -9.06 2.31 -18.16
N PHE A 18 -8.77 1.05 -18.50
CA PHE A 18 -8.53 -0.02 -17.54
C PHE A 18 -7.20 0.11 -16.78
N SER A 19 -6.20 0.75 -17.38
CA SER A 19 -4.87 0.92 -16.76
C SER A 19 -4.85 1.98 -15.64
N PHE A 20 -5.81 2.92 -15.64
CA PHE A 20 -5.91 3.96 -14.62
C PHE A 20 -6.53 3.49 -13.29
N GLN A 21 -7.09 2.28 -13.21
CA GLN A 21 -7.73 1.80 -11.98
C GLN A 21 -6.74 1.37 -10.87
N ASN A 22 -5.46 1.26 -11.19
CA ASN A 22 -4.45 0.82 -10.21
C ASN A 22 -3.83 1.96 -9.38
N CYS A 23 -4.10 3.24 -9.69
CA CYS A 23 -3.53 4.37 -8.96
C CYS A 23 -4.38 4.85 -7.76
N PHE A 24 -5.63 4.40 -7.63
CA PHE A 24 -6.57 4.95 -6.62
C PHE A 24 -6.34 4.47 -5.17
N ILE A 25 -5.42 3.54 -4.96
CA ILE A 25 -5.35 2.79 -3.70
C ILE A 25 -4.67 3.59 -2.60
N LEU A 26 -3.67 4.41 -2.92
CA LEU A 26 -2.68 4.81 -1.91
C LEU A 26 -2.64 6.31 -1.62
N ASP A 27 -3.34 7.14 -2.42
CA ASP A 27 -3.59 8.55 -2.06
C ASP A 27 -4.39 8.71 -0.77
N PHE A 28 -5.18 7.70 -0.38
CA PHE A 28 -6.06 7.79 0.78
C PHE A 28 -5.33 7.63 2.13
N ILE A 29 -4.20 6.92 2.19
CA ILE A 29 -3.41 6.80 3.44
C ILE A 29 -2.87 8.17 3.85
N ALA A 30 -2.45 9.01 2.91
CA ALA A 30 -2.00 10.37 3.21
C ALA A 30 -3.15 11.33 3.51
N SER A 31 -4.34 11.11 2.94
CA SER A 31 -5.49 11.97 3.17
C SER A 31 -6.00 11.96 4.60
N VAL A 32 -5.85 10.84 5.33
CA VAL A 32 -6.22 10.75 6.75
C VAL A 32 -5.27 11.57 7.64
N SER A 33 -4.03 11.81 7.20
CA SER A 33 -3.02 12.57 7.95
C SER A 33 -3.06 14.09 7.70
N GLN A 34 -4.05 14.62 6.98
CA GLN A 34 -4.16 16.06 6.66
C GLN A 34 -4.55 16.90 7.88
N SER A 35 -3.61 17.09 8.81
CA SER A 35 -3.61 18.19 9.78
C SER A 35 -2.21 18.69 10.13
N VAL A 36 -1.16 18.31 9.38
CA VAL A 36 0.20 18.80 9.63
C VAL A 36 0.83 19.38 8.36
N SER A 37 0.79 20.71 8.24
CA SER A 37 1.52 21.47 7.22
C SER A 37 3.02 21.33 7.46
N LYS A 38 3.78 20.61 6.62
CA LYS A 38 5.25 20.69 6.58
C LYS A 38 5.82 20.57 5.17
N SER A 39 6.86 21.38 4.96
CA SER A 39 7.52 21.74 3.72
C SER A 39 8.02 20.57 2.87
N SER A 40 7.81 20.70 1.58
CA SER A 40 8.30 19.84 0.51
C SER A 40 9.71 20.25 0.11
N ASP A 41 10.73 19.59 0.68
CA ASP A 41 12.07 19.46 0.11
C ASP A 41 12.74 18.25 0.80
N SER A 42 13.08 17.17 0.06
CA SER A 42 13.88 15.97 0.47
C SER A 42 13.18 14.59 0.62
N ALA A 43 12.13 14.30 -0.15
CA ALA A 43 11.39 13.02 -0.15
C ALA A 43 12.26 11.75 -0.36
N GLU A 44 13.09 11.71 -1.41
CA GLU A 44 13.74 10.45 -1.82
C GLU A 44 14.80 9.94 -0.84
N SER A 45 15.48 10.84 -0.13
CA SER A 45 16.52 10.49 0.86
C SER A 45 15.94 9.91 2.15
N LEU A 46 14.72 10.34 2.50
CA LEU A 46 14.01 9.89 3.70
C LEU A 46 13.39 8.50 3.48
N SER A 47 12.81 8.26 2.30
CA SER A 47 12.29 6.95 1.88
C SER A 47 13.29 5.80 2.07
N LYS A 48 14.48 5.92 1.48
CA LYS A 48 15.55 4.89 1.60
C LYS A 48 15.96 4.65 3.06
N SER A 49 15.96 5.71 3.87
CA SER A 49 16.27 5.64 5.29
C SER A 49 15.19 4.88 6.06
N ILE A 50 13.91 5.16 5.82
CA ILE A 50 12.77 4.50 6.50
C ILE A 50 12.76 3.00 6.21
N THR A 51 12.84 2.61 4.94
CA THR A 51 12.84 1.18 4.57
C THR A 51 14.03 0.45 5.20
N SER A 52 15.22 1.07 5.24
CA SER A 52 16.39 0.48 5.89
C SER A 52 16.23 0.27 7.40
N VAL A 53 15.61 1.23 8.09
CA VAL A 53 15.32 1.13 9.53
C VAL A 53 14.30 0.04 9.79
N VAL A 54 13.21 0.01 9.01
CA VAL A 54 12.16 -1.01 9.13
C VAL A 54 12.73 -2.40 8.91
N SER A 55 13.61 -2.58 7.93
CA SER A 55 14.26 -3.87 7.66
C SER A 55 15.32 -4.27 8.68
N SER A 56 15.99 -3.31 9.31
CA SER A 56 16.98 -3.59 10.36
C SER A 56 16.34 -4.19 11.63
N VAL A 57 15.06 -3.89 11.90
CA VAL A 57 14.33 -4.47 13.04
C VAL A 57 13.95 -5.95 12.80
N SER A 58 13.93 -6.40 11.55
CA SER A 58 13.42 -7.73 11.17
C SER A 58 14.50 -8.75 10.79
N SER A 59 15.76 -8.31 10.67
CA SER A 59 16.86 -9.11 10.11
C SER A 59 17.56 -9.97 11.17
N SER A 60 17.01 -11.17 11.42
CA SER A 60 17.74 -12.27 12.08
C SER A 60 17.05 -13.60 11.82
N SER A 61 17.14 -14.16 10.60
CA SER A 61 16.89 -15.59 10.28
C SER A 61 17.21 -15.88 8.81
N ALA A 62 17.69 -17.08 8.50
CA ALA A 62 17.98 -17.57 7.14
C ALA A 62 16.91 -18.54 6.63
N ASP A 63 15.66 -18.36 7.06
CA ASP A 63 14.54 -19.27 6.81
C ASP A 63 13.44 -18.55 6.03
N GLU A 64 13.02 -19.13 4.91
CA GLU A 64 12.00 -18.56 4.01
C GLU A 64 10.64 -18.29 4.70
N ALA A 65 10.27 -19.09 5.71
CA ALA A 65 9.06 -18.82 6.49
C ALA A 65 9.28 -17.67 7.47
N ALA A 66 10.50 -17.51 7.99
CA ALA A 66 10.90 -16.35 8.76
C ALA A 66 10.93 -15.07 7.91
N ASP A 67 11.37 -15.15 6.65
CA ASP A 67 11.42 -14.00 5.72
C ASP A 67 10.02 -13.52 5.34
N LYS A 68 9.10 -14.45 5.05
CA LYS A 68 7.68 -14.10 4.85
C LYS A 68 7.03 -13.48 6.08
N LYS A 69 7.51 -13.85 7.28
CA LYS A 69 7.05 -13.26 8.54
C LYS A 69 7.68 -11.88 8.78
N ALA A 70 8.94 -11.70 8.40
CA ALA A 70 9.64 -10.42 8.42
C ALA A 70 8.91 -9.40 7.55
N TYR A 71 8.68 -9.72 6.27
CA TYR A 71 7.96 -8.86 5.34
C TYR A 71 6.60 -8.36 5.90
N LYS A 72 5.78 -9.26 6.46
CA LYS A 72 4.48 -8.86 7.03
C LYS A 72 4.63 -7.85 8.17
N ARG A 73 5.57 -8.09 9.08
CA ARG A 73 5.85 -7.16 10.19
C ARG A 73 6.42 -5.82 9.71
N GLU A 74 7.23 -5.86 8.67
CA GLU A 74 7.78 -4.65 8.06
C GLU A 74 6.67 -3.82 7.40
N VAL A 75 5.76 -4.46 6.66
CA VAL A 75 4.57 -3.78 6.09
C VAL A 75 3.71 -3.17 7.18
N GLU A 76 3.42 -3.91 8.26
CA GLU A 76 2.70 -3.37 9.42
C GLU A 76 3.38 -2.14 10.02
N THR A 77 4.71 -2.20 10.17
CA THR A 77 5.51 -1.12 10.75
C THR A 77 5.56 0.09 9.83
N LEU A 78 5.74 -0.13 8.52
CA LEU A 78 5.69 0.90 7.49
C LEU A 78 4.32 1.60 7.51
N THR A 79 3.23 0.85 7.43
CA THR A 79 1.87 1.43 7.48
C THR A 79 1.64 2.23 8.77
N ALA A 80 2.06 1.70 9.91
CA ALA A 80 1.90 2.39 11.18
C ALA A 80 2.73 3.68 11.26
N PHE A 81 3.95 3.67 10.74
CA PHE A 81 4.82 4.84 10.65
C PHE A 81 4.16 5.94 9.81
N TYR A 82 3.66 5.56 8.64
CA TYR A 82 3.05 6.47 7.68
C TYR A 82 1.75 7.09 8.21
N LEU A 83 0.92 6.33 8.94
CA LEU A 83 -0.28 6.88 9.57
C LEU A 83 0.05 7.90 10.67
N GLN A 84 1.08 7.63 11.48
CA GLN A 84 1.43 8.46 12.65
C GLN A 84 2.25 9.70 12.29
N ASN A 85 3.12 9.60 11.29
CA ASN A 85 4.08 10.66 10.96
C ASN A 85 3.65 11.50 9.76
N GLY A 86 2.69 11.01 8.95
CA GLY A 86 2.11 11.72 7.81
C GLY A 86 3.12 11.94 6.67
N PRO A 87 2.97 11.26 5.53
CA PRO A 87 3.84 11.49 4.36
C PRO A 87 3.21 12.40 3.29
N ALA A 88 3.97 12.66 2.23
CA ALA A 88 3.38 12.81 0.90
C ALA A 88 2.95 11.42 0.36
N SER A 89 1.70 11.22 -0.06
CA SER A 89 1.12 9.91 -0.46
C SER A 89 1.98 9.06 -1.41
N SER A 90 2.74 9.69 -2.29
CA SER A 90 3.62 9.00 -3.25
C SER A 90 4.75 8.19 -2.60
N GLU A 91 5.12 8.49 -1.36
CA GLU A 91 6.25 7.84 -0.68
C GLU A 91 5.88 6.46 -0.13
N PHE A 92 4.66 6.28 0.40
CA PHE A 92 4.25 5.00 0.99
C PHE A 92 4.25 3.86 -0.03
N GLU A 93 3.74 4.12 -1.24
CA GLU A 93 3.71 3.11 -2.30
C GLU A 93 5.11 2.75 -2.80
N SER A 94 5.97 3.77 -2.93
CA SER A 94 7.37 3.59 -3.32
C SER A 94 8.11 2.74 -2.28
N ASP A 95 7.98 3.09 -1.00
CA ASP A 95 8.63 2.39 0.10
C ASP A 95 8.09 0.96 0.26
N LEU A 96 6.78 0.76 0.09
CA LEU A 96 6.17 -0.57 0.12
C LEU A 96 6.66 -1.43 -1.05
N ALA A 97 6.83 -0.84 -2.23
CA ALA A 97 7.38 -1.53 -3.40
C ALA A 97 8.86 -1.89 -3.21
N GLU A 98 9.66 -0.98 -2.64
CA GLU A 98 11.06 -1.24 -2.30
C GLU A 98 11.16 -2.36 -1.25
N LEU A 99 10.34 -2.30 -0.20
CA LEU A 99 10.27 -3.29 0.85
C LEU A 99 9.89 -4.67 0.29
N ALA A 100 8.87 -4.72 -0.57
CA ALA A 100 8.48 -5.95 -1.25
C ALA A 100 9.61 -6.50 -2.13
N SER A 101 10.27 -5.64 -2.91
CA SER A 101 11.41 -6.03 -3.75
C SER A 101 12.57 -6.60 -2.92
N LYS A 102 12.91 -5.97 -1.79
CA LYS A 102 13.95 -6.45 -0.85
C LYS A 102 13.64 -7.83 -0.29
N ASN A 103 12.36 -8.14 -0.10
CA ASN A 103 11.88 -9.43 0.38
C ASN A 103 11.57 -10.43 -0.76
N GLY A 104 11.97 -10.16 -2.00
CA GLY A 104 11.71 -11.05 -3.16
C GLY A 104 10.26 -11.10 -3.62
N ILE A 105 9.40 -10.17 -3.17
CA ILE A 105 7.98 -10.11 -3.49
C ILE A 105 7.76 -9.12 -4.65
N VAL A 106 7.63 -9.66 -5.85
CA VAL A 106 7.40 -8.88 -7.08
C VAL A 106 5.93 -8.51 -7.30
N ASN A 107 4.97 -9.33 -6.85
CA ASN A 107 3.54 -9.10 -7.09
C ASN A 107 2.78 -8.69 -5.82
N TRP A 108 3.32 -7.75 -5.05
CA TRP A 108 2.74 -7.36 -3.77
C TRP A 108 1.35 -6.70 -3.92
N ARG A 109 1.04 -6.06 -5.06
CA ARG A 109 -0.27 -5.42 -5.36
C ARG A 109 -1.43 -6.41 -5.57
N SER A 110 -1.12 -7.68 -5.76
CA SER A 110 -2.10 -8.78 -5.82
C SER A 110 -2.01 -9.70 -4.59
N SER A 111 -1.11 -9.43 -3.65
CA SER A 111 -0.91 -10.26 -2.47
C SER A 111 -1.90 -9.91 -1.38
N GLU A 112 -2.82 -10.83 -1.08
CA GLU A 112 -3.73 -10.70 0.08
C GLU A 112 -2.94 -10.44 1.36
N SER A 113 -1.80 -11.13 1.54
CA SER A 113 -0.99 -11.01 2.75
C SER A 113 -0.41 -9.60 2.96
N THR A 114 -0.12 -8.86 1.89
CA THR A 114 0.31 -7.46 1.97
C THR A 114 -0.83 -6.61 2.53
N TYR A 115 -2.04 -6.72 1.98
CA TYR A 115 -3.19 -5.94 2.43
C TYR A 115 -3.67 -6.31 3.84
N VAL A 116 -3.57 -7.59 4.22
CA VAL A 116 -3.79 -8.00 5.63
C VAL A 116 -2.78 -7.32 6.55
N SER A 117 -1.50 -7.23 6.15
CA SER A 117 -0.46 -6.58 6.94
C SER A 117 -0.67 -5.06 7.03
N ILE A 118 -1.13 -4.42 5.95
CA ILE A 118 -1.55 -3.01 5.97
C ILE A 118 -2.70 -2.81 6.97
N GLY A 119 -3.76 -3.64 6.90
CA GLY A 119 -4.89 -3.57 7.85
C GLY A 119 -4.45 -3.70 9.31
N ARG A 120 -3.53 -4.62 9.60
CA ARG A 120 -2.91 -4.76 10.93
C ARG A 120 -2.11 -3.52 11.34
N GLY A 121 -1.34 -2.95 10.43
CA GLY A 121 -0.60 -1.70 10.64
C GLY A 121 -1.50 -0.52 11.01
N LEU A 122 -2.63 -0.36 10.30
CA LEU A 122 -3.64 0.68 10.59
C LEU A 122 -4.21 0.53 12.01
N LYS A 123 -4.63 -0.68 12.39
CA LYS A 123 -5.14 -0.96 13.73
C LYS A 123 -4.07 -0.73 14.80
N LYS A 124 -2.84 -1.18 14.57
CA LYS A 124 -1.70 -1.03 15.48
C LYS A 124 -1.34 0.44 15.71
N ALA A 125 -1.51 1.28 14.69
CA ALA A 125 -1.32 2.73 14.79
C ALA A 125 -2.50 3.47 15.44
N GLY A 126 -3.53 2.75 15.90
CA GLY A 126 -4.64 3.33 16.64
C GLY A 126 -5.72 3.98 15.78
N MET A 127 -5.74 3.70 14.47
CA MET A 127 -6.84 4.16 13.60
C MET A 127 -8.19 3.74 14.21
N PRO A 128 -9.14 4.68 14.42
CA PRO A 128 -10.49 4.35 14.87
C PRO A 128 -11.27 3.53 13.83
N ILE A 129 -12.20 2.70 14.29
CA ILE A 129 -13.02 1.84 13.39
C ILE A 129 -13.79 2.64 12.33
N GLN A 130 -14.25 3.86 12.66
CA GLN A 130 -14.98 4.70 11.72
C GLN A 130 -14.06 5.25 10.63
N GLU A 131 -12.84 5.67 10.99
CA GLU A 131 -11.83 6.09 10.01
C GLU A 131 -11.38 4.92 9.13
N PHE A 132 -11.23 3.73 9.72
CA PHE A 132 -10.94 2.52 8.95
C PHE A 132 -12.05 2.19 7.94
N LYS A 133 -13.32 2.30 8.33
CA LYS A 133 -14.45 2.07 7.41
C LYS A 133 -14.38 3.02 6.22
N ASN A 134 -14.20 4.32 6.49
CA ASN A 134 -14.03 5.34 5.45
C ASN A 134 -12.80 5.05 4.57
N PHE A 135 -11.69 4.60 5.17
CA PHE A 135 -10.49 4.17 4.45
C PHE A 135 -10.76 2.98 3.52
N SER A 136 -11.54 2.01 3.98
CA SER A 136 -11.80 0.76 3.25
C SER A 136 -12.87 0.88 2.16
N GLU A 137 -13.76 1.88 2.25
CA GLU A 137 -14.95 2.02 1.41
C GLU A 137 -14.64 2.12 -0.10
N PRO A 138 -13.66 2.91 -0.56
CA PRO A 138 -13.33 2.96 -1.99
C PRO A 138 -12.87 1.62 -2.56
N PHE A 139 -12.26 0.77 -1.73
CA PHE A 139 -11.87 -0.58 -2.11
C PHE A 139 -13.05 -1.54 -2.17
N ALA A 140 -14.05 -1.38 -1.30
CA ALA A 140 -15.21 -2.26 -1.32
C ALA A 140 -15.94 -2.17 -2.67
N ALA A 141 -16.01 -0.97 -3.25
CA ALA A 141 -16.61 -0.75 -4.56
C ALA A 141 -15.75 -1.24 -5.74
N ASN A 142 -14.43 -1.00 -5.71
CA ASN A 142 -13.56 -1.16 -6.88
C ASN A 142 -12.62 -2.38 -6.80
N ARG A 143 -12.23 -2.81 -5.59
CA ARG A 143 -11.32 -3.93 -5.32
C ARG A 143 -11.77 -4.71 -4.08
N PRO A 144 -12.90 -5.44 -4.15
CA PRO A 144 -13.51 -6.06 -2.97
C PRO A 144 -12.60 -7.05 -2.24
N PHE A 145 -11.66 -7.70 -2.95
CA PHE A 145 -10.66 -8.55 -2.31
C PHE A 145 -9.71 -7.74 -1.40
N VAL A 146 -9.32 -6.52 -1.80
CA VAL A 146 -8.47 -5.63 -1.01
C VAL A 146 -9.20 -5.19 0.24
N ALA A 147 -10.45 -4.74 0.10
CA ALA A 147 -11.28 -4.34 1.24
C ALA A 147 -11.39 -5.46 2.28
N LYS A 148 -11.69 -6.68 1.83
CA LYS A 148 -11.78 -7.86 2.70
C LYS A 148 -10.44 -8.20 3.38
N ALA A 149 -9.33 -8.08 2.66
CA ALA A 149 -8.00 -8.33 3.21
C ALA A 149 -7.60 -7.28 4.26
N LEU A 150 -7.86 -5.99 3.98
CA LEU A 150 -7.68 -4.90 4.94
C LEU A 150 -8.49 -5.12 6.21
N GLU A 151 -9.77 -5.47 6.07
CA GLU A 151 -10.68 -5.74 7.19
C GLU A 151 -10.21 -6.93 8.03
N LYS A 152 -9.82 -8.02 7.35
CA LYS A 152 -9.24 -9.21 8.01
C LYS A 152 -8.00 -8.84 8.83
N GLY A 153 -7.13 -7.99 8.28
CA GLY A 153 -5.96 -7.49 9.00
C GLY A 153 -6.33 -6.64 10.20
N TYR A 154 -7.18 -5.63 9.98
CA TYR A 154 -7.59 -4.67 10.98
C TYR A 154 -8.28 -5.32 12.20
N ASN A 155 -9.09 -6.37 11.97
CA ASN A 155 -9.80 -7.10 13.01
C ASN A 155 -8.98 -8.23 13.68
N SER A 156 -7.71 -8.43 13.28
CA SER A 156 -6.86 -9.51 13.80
C SER A 156 -5.98 -9.13 14.99
N LEU A 157 -6.13 -7.90 15.50
CA LEU A 157 -5.44 -7.35 16.68
C LEU A 157 -6.48 -6.86 17.69
#